data_AF-A0A077K967-F1
#
_entry.id   AF-A0A077K967-F1
#
_cell.length_a   1.000
_cell.length_b   1.000
_cell.length_c   1.000
_cell.angle_alpha   90.00
_cell.angle_beta   90.00
_cell.angle_gamma   90.00
#
_symmetry.space_group_name_H-M   'P 1'
#
loop_
_entity.id
_entity.type
_entity.pdbx_description
1 polymer ?
#
loop_
_entity_poly.entity_id
_entity_poly.type
_entity_poly.pdbx_seq_one_letter_code
_entity_poly.pdbx_strand_id
1 'polypeptide(L)'
;MPASIKRADCLAHFHKIAPGFGGIKGLIRKQFIWNENGTAGGVYQWESIEDAKAFYQGPWLDGIVERYGSYPEIEYFVTFAVCDAKTGDVDFTEPPVTARANAA
;
A
#
# COMPACT_ATOMS: atom_id res chain seq x y z
N MET A 1 21.87 -5.84 -1.38
CA MET A 1 20.44 -6.18 -1.62
C MET A 1 20.28 -7.66 -1.29
N PRO A 2 19.36 -8.08 -0.40
CA PRO A 2 19.20 -9.49 -0.06
C PRO A 2 18.73 -10.30 -1.29
N ALA A 3 18.91 -11.62 -1.22
CA ALA A 3 18.51 -12.56 -2.27
C ALA A 3 17.05 -12.32 -2.70
N SER A 4 16.82 -12.27 -4.02
CA SER A 4 15.50 -12.04 -4.59
C SER A 4 14.44 -12.91 -3.91
N ILE A 5 13.42 -12.28 -3.34
CA ILE A 5 12.29 -13.00 -2.76
C ILE A 5 11.66 -13.82 -3.89
N LYS A 6 11.67 -15.14 -3.76
CA LYS A 6 11.05 -16.02 -4.76
C LYS A 6 9.54 -15.79 -4.74
N ARG A 7 8.95 -15.71 -5.94
CA ARG A 7 7.51 -15.46 -6.14
C ARG A 7 6.61 -16.36 -5.27
N ALA A 8 6.92 -17.65 -5.19
CA ALA A 8 6.12 -18.63 -4.43
C ALA A 8 6.13 -18.34 -2.92
N ASP A 9 7.30 -18.04 -2.36
CA ASP A 9 7.45 -17.71 -0.94
C ASP A 9 6.76 -16.40 -0.60
N CYS A 10 6.87 -15.40 -1.50
CA CYS A 10 6.16 -14.13 -1.40
C CYS A 10 4.64 -14.31 -1.34
N LEU A 11 4.10 -15.07 -2.30
CA LEU A 11 2.67 -15.34 -2.42
C LEU A 11 2.12 -16.04 -1.17
N ALA A 12 2.78 -17.11 -0.73
CA ALA A 12 2.38 -17.85 0.46
C ALA A 12 2.40 -16.96 1.70
N HIS A 13 3.43 -16.13 1.85
CA HIS A 13 3.53 -15.19 2.96
C HIS A 13 2.40 -14.16 2.93
N PHE A 14 2.17 -13.51 1.79
CA PHE A 14 1.15 -12.46 1.64
C PHE A 14 -0.26 -12.99 1.88
N HIS A 15 -0.60 -14.18 1.37
CA HIS A 15 -1.89 -14.81 1.66
C HIS A 15 -2.08 -15.10 3.16
N LYS A 16 -1.02 -15.49 3.86
CA LYS A 16 -1.08 -15.73 5.31
C LYS A 16 -1.35 -14.45 6.10
N ILE A 17 -0.70 -13.34 5.74
CA ILE A 17 -0.78 -12.10 6.54
C ILE A 17 -1.92 -11.18 6.14
N ALA A 18 -2.46 -11.29 4.92
CA ALA A 18 -3.47 -10.37 4.40
C ALA A 18 -4.71 -10.20 5.30
N PRO A 19 -5.31 -11.27 5.87
CA PRO A 19 -6.46 -11.12 6.77
C PRO A 19 -6.16 -10.31 8.04
N GLY A 20 -4.89 -10.29 8.48
CA GLY A 20 -4.48 -9.56 9.69
C GLY A 20 -4.53 -8.04 9.57
N PHE A 21 -4.76 -7.50 8.37
CA PHE A 21 -4.84 -6.05 8.14
C PHE A 21 -6.23 -5.46 8.43
N GLY A 22 -7.27 -6.29 8.57
CA GLY A 22 -8.69 -5.87 8.66
C GLY A 22 -9.12 -5.12 9.93
N GLY A 23 -8.20 -4.69 10.79
CA GLY A 23 -8.50 -3.94 12.01
C GLY A 23 -7.46 -2.87 12.35
N ILE A 24 -6.57 -2.56 11.41
CA ILE A 24 -5.56 -1.53 11.62
C ILE A 24 -6.24 -0.17 11.54
N LYS A 25 -6.08 0.63 12.59
CA LYS A 25 -6.66 1.97 12.66
C LYS A 25 -6.27 2.81 11.44
N GLY A 26 -7.27 3.40 10.78
CA GLY A 26 -7.08 4.29 9.64
C GLY A 26 -6.65 3.60 8.34
N LEU A 27 -6.47 2.28 8.31
CA LEU A 27 -6.13 1.57 7.07
C LEU A 27 -7.38 1.34 6.23
N ILE A 28 -7.42 1.93 5.02
CA ILE A 28 -8.53 1.79 4.08
C ILE A 28 -8.33 0.56 3.18
N ARG A 29 -7.13 0.43 2.60
CA ARG A 29 -6.80 -0.68 1.70
C ARG A 29 -5.31 -0.95 1.67
N LYS A 30 -4.96 -2.21 1.40
CA LYS A 30 -3.60 -2.64 1.14
C LYS A 30 -3.55 -3.57 -0.08
N GLN A 31 -2.76 -3.20 -1.07
CA GLN A 31 -2.40 -4.10 -2.17
C GLN A 31 -1.03 -4.72 -1.87
N PHE A 32 -0.92 -6.03 -2.00
CA PHE A 32 0.34 -6.76 -1.83
C PHE A 32 1.03 -6.88 -3.20
N ILE A 33 2.28 -6.44 -3.30
CA ILE A 33 2.98 -6.32 -4.58
C ILE A 33 4.31 -7.08 -4.58
N TRP A 34 4.67 -7.60 -5.75
CA TRP A 34 5.95 -8.23 -6.03
C TRP A 34 6.29 -8.03 -7.52
N ASN A 35 7.57 -7.88 -7.85
CA ASN A 35 8.04 -7.82 -9.24
C ASN A 35 9.18 -8.83 -9.49
N GLU A 36 9.48 -9.06 -10.77
CA GLU A 36 10.50 -10.04 -11.20
C GLU A 36 11.93 -9.68 -10.76
N ASN A 37 12.18 -8.40 -10.49
CA ASN A 37 13.46 -7.92 -9.97
C ASN A 37 13.65 -8.25 -8.48
N GLY A 38 12.68 -8.91 -7.85
CA GLY A 38 12.73 -9.34 -6.46
C GLY A 38 12.28 -8.28 -5.46
N THR A 39 11.73 -7.15 -5.91
CA THR A 39 11.07 -6.18 -5.04
C THR A 39 9.74 -6.76 -4.58
N ALA A 40 9.47 -6.66 -3.28
CA ALA A 40 8.18 -7.01 -2.68
C ALA A 40 7.76 -5.92 -1.70
N GLY A 41 6.46 -5.74 -1.48
CA GLY A 41 5.98 -4.73 -0.54
C GLY A 41 4.48 -4.63 -0.50
N GLY A 42 4.00 -3.42 -0.20
CA GLY A 42 2.58 -3.10 -0.30
C GLY A 42 2.34 -1.66 -0.67
N VAL A 43 1.22 -1.42 -1.36
CA VAL A 43 0.63 -0.10 -1.54
C VAL A 43 -0.48 0.03 -0.51
N TYR A 44 -0.46 1.11 0.25
CA TYR A 44 -1.39 1.33 1.35
C TYR A 44 -2.12 2.62 1.14
N GLN A 45 -3.42 2.61 1.42
CA GLN A 45 -4.20 3.84 1.54
C GLN A 45 -4.69 3.98 2.97
N TRP A 46 -4.47 5.18 3.49
CA TRP A 46 -4.76 5.55 4.86
C TRP A 46 -5.77 6.69 4.90
N GLU A 47 -6.54 6.76 5.98
CA GLU A 47 -7.40 7.91 6.30
C GLU A 47 -6.59 9.17 6.57
N SER A 48 -5.39 9.02 7.15
CA SER A 48 -4.51 10.13 7.52
C SER A 48 -3.02 9.78 7.39
N ILE A 49 -2.18 10.81 7.24
CA ILE A 49 -0.72 10.63 7.23
C ILE A 49 -0.21 10.25 8.64
N GLU A 50 -0.92 10.67 9.68
CA GLU A 50 -0.64 10.34 11.08
C GLU A 50 -0.80 8.84 11.34
N ASP A 51 -1.90 8.22 10.91
CA ASP A 51 -2.12 6.78 11.07
C ASP A 51 -1.09 5.98 10.26
N ALA A 52 -0.76 6.43 9.05
CA ALA A 52 0.29 5.81 8.23
C ALA A 52 1.66 5.81 8.94
N LYS A 53 2.09 6.97 9.44
CA LYS A 53 3.37 7.11 10.16
C LYS A 53 3.37 6.32 11.46
N ALA A 54 2.25 6.26 12.18
CA ALA A 54 2.12 5.47 13.39
C ALA A 54 2.23 3.96 13.14
N PHE A 55 1.83 3.49 11.95
CA PHE A 55 1.92 2.08 11.56
C PHE A 55 3.34 1.66 11.14
N TYR A 56 4.08 2.50 10.42
CA TYR A 56 5.40 2.17 9.87
C TYR A 56 6.57 2.25 10.87
N GLN A 57 6.29 1.94 12.13
CA GLN A 57 7.23 1.99 13.24
C GLN A 57 6.98 0.82 14.20
N GLY A 58 7.87 0.63 15.18
CA GLY A 58 7.73 -0.38 16.22
C GLY A 58 7.60 -1.81 15.65
N PRO A 59 6.66 -2.64 16.14
CA PRO A 59 6.59 -4.07 15.81
C PRO A 59 6.51 -4.39 14.32
N TRP A 60 5.89 -3.49 13.53
CA TRP A 60 5.84 -3.67 12.08
C TRP A 60 7.23 -3.53 11.46
N LEU A 61 7.95 -2.47 11.81
CA LEU A 61 9.29 -2.20 11.29
C LEU A 61 10.27 -3.29 11.75
N ASP A 62 10.19 -3.69 13.02
CA ASP A 62 10.99 -4.77 13.58
C ASP A 62 10.77 -6.08 12.79
N GLY A 63 9.51 -6.42 12.51
CA GLY A 63 9.16 -7.60 11.73
C GLY A 63 9.62 -7.54 10.26
N ILE A 64 9.72 -6.35 9.66
CA ILE A 64 10.30 -6.16 8.32
C ILE A 64 11.80 -6.39 8.35
N VAL A 65 12.51 -5.76 9.30
CA VAL A 65 13.97 -5.87 9.43
C VAL A 65 14.38 -7.30 9.76
N GLU A 66 13.69 -7.96 10.70
CA GLU A 66 13.94 -9.36 11.06
C GLU A 66 13.75 -10.30 9.85
N ARG A 67 12.71 -10.07 9.05
CA ARG A 67 12.35 -10.96 7.93
C ARG A 67 13.24 -10.75 6.70
N TYR A 68 13.55 -9.51 6.38
CA TYR A 68 14.19 -9.15 5.10
C TYR A 68 15.63 -8.67 5.26
N GLY A 69 16.10 -8.44 6.49
CA GLY A 69 17.47 -8.00 6.75
C GLY A 69 17.79 -6.58 6.28
N SER A 70 16.76 -5.81 5.90
CA SER A 70 16.90 -4.43 5.43
C SER A 70 15.72 -3.58 5.87
N TYR A 71 15.95 -2.27 5.96
CA TYR A 71 14.88 -1.30 6.16
C TYR A 71 14.00 -1.20 4.90
N PRO A 72 12.68 -0.98 5.06
CA PRO A 72 11.81 -0.70 3.93
C PRO A 72 12.07 0.71 3.39
N GLU A 73 11.87 0.88 2.09
CA GLU A 73 11.74 2.20 1.47
C GLU A 73 10.26 2.61 1.53
N ILE A 74 9.98 3.82 2.01
CA ILE A 74 8.62 4.34 2.21
C ILE A 74 8.50 5.69 1.52
N GLU A 75 7.53 5.81 0.63
CA GLU A 75 7.15 7.05 -0.04
C GLU A 75 5.66 7.32 0.19
N TYR A 76 5.30 8.60 0.36
CA TYR A 76 3.94 9.02 0.66
C TYR A 76 3.36 9.82 -0.51
N PHE A 77 2.15 9.46 -0.92
CA PHE A 77 1.42 10.11 -2.00
C PHE A 77 0.03 10.54 -1.54
N VAL A 78 -0.48 11.63 -2.13
CA VAL A 78 -1.91 11.95 -2.07
C VAL A 78 -2.62 11.14 -3.16
N THR A 79 -3.62 10.36 -2.75
CA THR A 79 -4.49 9.64 -3.69
C THR A 79 -5.66 10.54 -4.03
N PHE A 80 -5.79 11.01 -5.27
CA PHE A 80 -6.91 11.87 -5.69
C PHE A 80 -8.16 11.10 -6.11
N ALA A 81 -7.98 9.89 -6.62
CA ALA A 81 -9.08 9.03 -7.02
C ALA A 81 -8.68 7.55 -6.94
N VAL A 82 -9.66 6.68 -6.68
CA VAL A 82 -9.54 5.23 -6.86
C VAL A 82 -10.69 4.73 -7.70
N CYS A 83 -10.35 4.02 -8.77
CA CYS A 83 -11.31 3.43 -9.70
C CYS A 83 -11.33 1.91 -9.52
N ASP A 84 -12.48 1.35 -9.16
CA ASP A 84 -12.75 -0.07 -9.26
C ASP A 84 -13.42 -0.35 -10.62
N ALA A 85 -12.62 -0.82 -11.58
CA ALA A 85 -13.10 -1.10 -12.93
C ALA A 85 -14.09 -2.28 -13.00
N LYS A 86 -14.15 -3.16 -11.98
CA LYS A 86 -15.09 -4.28 -11.96
C LYS A 86 -16.49 -3.83 -11.58
N THR A 87 -16.60 -2.92 -10.62
CA THR A 87 -17.91 -2.40 -10.17
C THR A 87 -18.31 -1.13 -10.93
N GLY A 88 -17.34 -0.40 -11.48
CA GLY A 88 -17.53 0.93 -12.05
C GLY A 88 -17.46 2.05 -11.01
N ASP A 89 -17.16 1.72 -9.75
CA ASP A 89 -17.10 2.71 -8.67
C ASP A 89 -15.83 3.56 -8.78
N VAL A 90 -16.01 4.87 -8.60
CA VAL A 90 -14.90 5.82 -8.50
C VAL A 90 -15.04 6.60 -7.20
N ASP A 91 -14.05 6.45 -6.34
CA ASP A 91 -13.89 7.17 -5.09
C ASP A 91 -12.97 8.37 -5.31
N PHE A 92 -13.53 9.58 -5.28
CA PHE A 92 -12.77 10.83 -5.35
C PHE A 92 -12.54 11.34 -3.93
N THR A 93 -11.28 11.54 -3.55
CA THR A 93 -10.90 11.96 -2.19
C THR A 93 -11.02 13.48 -1.99
N GLU A 94 -11.17 14.21 -3.08
CA GLU A 94 -11.40 15.65 -3.13
C GLU A 94 -12.55 15.95 -4.11
N PRO A 95 -13.22 17.11 -3.99
CA PRO A 95 -14.27 17.50 -4.92
C PRO A 95 -13.78 17.41 -6.39
N PRO A 96 -14.57 16.83 -7.30
CA PRO A 96 -14.19 16.74 -8.71
C PRO A 96 -13.89 18.14 -9.26
N VAL A 97 -12.72 18.30 -9.87
CA VAL A 97 -12.42 19.52 -10.62
C VAL A 97 -13.39 19.54 -11.80
N THR A 98 -14.42 20.38 -11.73
CA THR A 98 -15.25 20.67 -12.90
C THR A 98 -14.32 21.12 -14.01
N ALA A 99 -14.34 20.41 -15.14
CA ALA A 99 -13.49 20.70 -16.28
C ALA A 99 -13.47 22.22 -16.51
N ARG A 100 -12.28 22.83 -16.53
CA ARG A 100 -12.16 24.20 -17.01
C ARG A 100 -12.78 24.21 -18.39
N ALA A 101 -13.86 24.97 -18.57
CA ALA A 101 -14.38 25.25 -19.89
C ALA A 101 -13.19 25.74 -20.71
N ASN A 102 -12.86 25.00 -21.78
CA ASN A 102 -11.84 25.45 -22.72
C ASN A 102 -12.27 26.84 -23.19
N ALA A 103 -11.56 27.88 -22.73
CA ALA A 103 -11.72 29.21 -23.28
C ALA A 103 -11.31 29.14 -24.75
N ALA A 104 -12.26 29.50 -25.60
CA ALA A 104 -12.08 29.66 -27.05
C ALA A 104 -11.06 30.75 -27.37
#